data_AF-V9HL87-F1
#
_entry.id   AF-V9HL87-F1
#
_cell.length_a   1.000
_cell.length_b   1.000
_cell.length_c   1.000
_cell.angle_alpha   90.00
_cell.angle_beta   90.00
_cell.angle_gamma   90.00
#
_symmetry.space_group_name_H-M   'P 1'
#
loop_
_entity.id
_entity.type
_entity.pdbx_description
1 polymer ?
#
loop_
_entity_poly.entity_id
_entity_poly.type
_entity_poly.pdbx_seq_one_letter_code
_entity_poly.pdbx_strand_id
1 'polypeptide(L)'
;MNRYYPHTIIAQEGWLFIIGGLVLSVLFTCLCGWWSLPFWAFTLFCVNFFRDPARNIPEAPDAILSPADGRVVVVERAIDPYRQTSALKISIFMNIFNVHSQRSPISGSVTEVQYTAGKFVNASLDKSSNENERNAVLMTTRTGRELTVVQVAGLVARRILCYTNKGDSILRGERYGFIRFGSRIDVYLPLDATANVAIGDKIRASETILAYLPLEKSDVPDDENNGISTNKSLAESRLKADVQAQHAESTPTAASTTTQFELTQVSEEEARLKAETEKLKAENEQARQAVAQAKAQADAEIAQLKAQAEQARLEVERAKAAAEAEMAKLKAEQDAAAAKAKAEQEAKAQAEKLKAEQEAAAAKAKAEQEAKAQAEKLKAEQEAAAAKAKAEQEAKVLAEAKAKEEAIAKARADAEAKLKADAAAKAKAATEAKAKVKAEQEAKAKAEAEALAEIAARPPIVRREVFAAVPEPWQTIEPREVIIRTEIKDKK
;
A
#
# COMPACT_ATOMS: atom_id res chain seq x y z
N MET A 1 7.22 41.62 -9.05
CA MET A 1 7.42 40.15 -8.94
C MET A 1 7.03 39.74 -7.53
N ASN A 2 5.90 39.07 -7.38
CA ASN A 2 5.32 38.78 -6.05
C ASN A 2 6.20 37.79 -5.26
N ARG A 3 6.66 38.23 -4.09
CA ARG A 3 7.66 37.58 -3.21
C ARG A 3 7.11 36.43 -2.34
N TYR A 4 6.01 35.80 -2.73
CA TYR A 4 5.26 34.88 -1.85
C TYR A 4 5.09 33.45 -2.38
N TYR A 5 6.03 32.94 -3.20
CA TYR A 5 6.04 31.54 -3.61
C TYR A 5 7.34 30.82 -3.21
N PRO A 6 7.41 30.25 -2.00
CA PRO A 6 8.53 29.42 -1.59
C PRO A 6 8.42 27.96 -2.10
N HIS A 7 7.43 27.64 -2.95
CA HIS A 7 7.15 26.26 -3.36
C HIS A 7 7.33 26.03 -4.86
N THR A 8 7.82 24.83 -5.21
CA THR A 8 8.02 24.37 -6.57
C THR A 8 6.69 24.20 -7.31
N ILE A 9 6.69 24.36 -8.65
CA ILE A 9 5.52 24.18 -9.52
C ILE A 9 4.88 22.79 -9.38
N ILE A 10 5.64 21.82 -8.89
CA ILE A 10 5.19 20.46 -8.55
C ILE A 10 5.29 20.27 -7.05
N ALA A 11 4.26 19.70 -6.45
CA ALA A 11 4.22 19.34 -5.05
C ALA A 11 5.29 18.28 -4.71
N GLN A 12 5.94 18.43 -3.56
CA GLN A 12 7.03 17.54 -3.13
C GLN A 12 6.62 16.05 -3.09
N GLU A 13 5.36 15.80 -2.77
CA GLU A 13 4.73 14.49 -2.65
C GLU A 13 4.62 13.76 -4.00
N GLY A 14 4.62 14.52 -5.09
CA GLY A 14 4.43 14.01 -6.45
C GLY A 14 5.69 13.46 -7.09
N TRP A 15 6.87 13.90 -6.65
CA TRP A 15 8.14 13.57 -7.32
C TRP A 15 8.41 12.07 -7.37
N LEU A 16 8.11 11.34 -6.30
CA LEU A 16 8.30 9.89 -6.28
C LEU A 16 7.43 9.19 -7.35
N PHE A 17 6.18 9.62 -7.49
CA PHE A 17 5.25 9.06 -8.48
C PHE A 17 5.60 9.48 -9.91
N ILE A 18 6.01 10.72 -10.11
CA ILE A 18 6.39 11.26 -11.41
C ILE A 18 7.69 10.61 -11.91
N ILE A 19 8.73 10.56 -11.08
CA ILE A 19 10.01 9.93 -11.45
C ILE A 19 9.82 8.43 -11.67
N GLY A 20 9.14 7.74 -10.75
CA GLY A 20 8.84 6.32 -10.90
C GLY A 20 8.03 6.02 -12.17
N GLY A 21 6.97 6.80 -12.42
CA GLY A 21 6.17 6.71 -13.63
C GLY A 21 6.98 6.96 -14.90
N LEU A 22 7.86 7.96 -14.90
CA LEU A 22 8.73 8.29 -16.03
C LEU A 22 9.74 7.17 -16.31
N VAL A 23 10.39 6.62 -15.27
CA VAL A 23 11.32 5.49 -15.41
C VAL A 23 10.61 4.27 -16.00
N LEU A 24 9.43 3.91 -15.47
CA LEU A 24 8.64 2.81 -16.05
C LEU A 24 8.22 3.12 -17.50
N SER A 25 7.78 4.35 -17.78
CA SER A 25 7.35 4.74 -19.13
C SER A 25 8.48 4.61 -20.14
N VAL A 26 9.69 5.05 -19.81
CA VAL A 26 10.88 4.91 -20.66
C VAL A 26 11.27 3.44 -20.81
N LEU A 27 11.33 2.68 -19.72
CA LEU A 27 11.68 1.25 -19.73
C LEU A 27 10.74 0.45 -20.64
N PHE A 28 9.42 0.63 -20.49
CA PHE A 28 8.43 -0.05 -21.31
C PHE A 28 8.39 0.45 -22.74
N THR A 29 8.77 1.70 -23.00
CA THR A 29 8.93 2.21 -24.37
C THR A 29 10.08 1.47 -25.07
N CYS A 30 11.19 1.23 -24.37
CA CYS A 30 12.33 0.48 -24.91
C CYS A 30 12.03 -1.01 -25.13
N LEU A 31 11.25 -1.65 -24.24
CA LEU A 31 10.95 -3.08 -24.31
C LEU A 31 9.78 -3.41 -25.24
N CYS A 32 8.71 -2.62 -25.19
CA CYS A 32 7.40 -2.97 -25.73
C CYS A 32 6.79 -1.92 -26.67
N GLY A 33 7.52 -0.82 -26.97
CA GLY A 33 7.08 0.22 -27.89
C GLY A 33 5.71 0.81 -27.51
N TRP A 34 4.71 0.64 -28.38
CA TRP A 34 3.36 1.21 -28.24
C TRP A 34 2.61 0.78 -26.97
N TRP A 35 2.97 -0.36 -26.39
CA TRP A 35 2.37 -0.83 -25.12
C TRP A 35 2.77 0.01 -23.90
N SER A 36 3.68 1.00 -24.06
CA SER A 36 4.05 1.93 -22.99
C SER A 36 3.03 3.07 -22.78
N LEU A 37 2.06 3.25 -23.68
CA LEU A 37 1.08 4.35 -23.62
C LEU A 37 0.34 4.48 -22.27
N PRO A 38 -0.12 3.40 -21.61
CA PRO A 38 -0.76 3.51 -20.29
C PRO A 38 0.16 4.10 -19.22
N PHE A 39 1.46 3.81 -19.28
CA PHE A 39 2.46 4.36 -18.35
C PHE A 39 2.71 5.85 -18.60
N TRP A 40 2.76 6.26 -19.87
CA TRP A 40 2.83 7.67 -20.23
C TRP A 40 1.57 8.44 -19.79
N ALA A 41 0.39 7.87 -20.01
CA ALA A 41 -0.87 8.45 -19.55
C ALA A 41 -0.91 8.59 -18.02
N PHE A 42 -0.44 7.57 -17.29
CA PHE A 42 -0.30 7.63 -15.83
C PHE A 42 0.70 8.71 -15.39
N THR A 43 1.86 8.82 -16.06
CA THR A 43 2.89 9.82 -15.74
C THR A 43 2.35 11.24 -15.96
N LEU A 44 1.68 11.49 -17.08
CA LEU A 44 1.03 12.78 -17.38
C LEU A 44 -0.07 13.10 -16.37
N PHE A 45 -0.86 12.09 -15.98
CA PHE A 45 -1.84 12.23 -14.92
C PHE A 45 -1.20 12.62 -13.59
N CYS A 46 -0.10 11.97 -13.19
CA CYS A 46 0.64 12.35 -11.97
C CYS A 46 1.17 13.78 -12.05
N VAL A 47 1.76 14.20 -13.17
CA VAL A 47 2.23 15.57 -13.37
C VAL A 47 1.08 16.57 -13.20
N ASN A 48 -0.08 16.30 -13.82
CA ASN A 48 -1.25 17.16 -13.70
C ASN A 48 -1.84 17.16 -12.28
N PHE A 49 -1.87 16.01 -11.60
CA PHE A 49 -2.43 15.86 -10.26
C PHE A 49 -1.60 16.58 -9.19
N PHE A 50 -0.26 16.45 -9.26
CA PHE A 50 0.67 17.03 -8.29
C PHE A 50 1.12 18.45 -8.66
N ARG A 51 0.45 19.12 -9.60
CA ARG A 51 0.73 20.52 -9.93
C ARG A 51 0.40 21.44 -8.75
N ASP A 52 1.24 22.44 -8.53
CA ASP A 52 1.11 23.47 -7.50
C ASP A 52 1.49 24.84 -8.08
N PRO A 53 0.68 25.37 -9.03
CA PRO A 53 1.02 26.58 -9.78
C PRO A 53 0.99 27.83 -8.90
N ALA A 54 1.80 28.83 -9.27
CA ALA A 54 1.77 30.14 -8.64
C ALA A 54 0.43 30.86 -8.84
N ARG A 55 -0.04 31.55 -7.80
CA ARG A 55 -1.34 32.22 -7.74
C ARG A 55 -1.20 33.65 -7.21
N ASN A 56 -1.98 34.57 -7.77
CA ASN A 56 -2.03 35.95 -7.30
C ASN A 56 -3.00 36.06 -6.12
N ILE A 57 -2.53 36.62 -5.01
CA ILE A 57 -3.29 36.77 -3.78
C ILE A 57 -3.95 38.15 -3.81
N PRO A 58 -5.30 38.25 -3.73
CA PRO A 58 -5.98 39.55 -3.64
C PRO A 58 -5.57 40.33 -2.39
N GLU A 59 -5.34 41.63 -2.55
CA GLU A 59 -5.01 42.56 -1.47
C GLU A 59 -6.30 43.10 -0.80
N ALA A 60 -6.97 42.27 0.00
CA ALA A 60 -8.16 42.66 0.76
C ALA A 60 -8.05 42.14 2.19
N PRO A 61 -7.72 42.96 3.20
CA PRO A 61 -7.33 42.47 4.54
C PRO A 61 -8.43 41.69 5.26
N ASP A 62 -9.69 42.04 5.03
CA ASP A 62 -10.91 41.42 5.54
C ASP A 62 -11.37 40.18 4.74
N ALA A 63 -10.77 39.93 3.57
CA ALA A 63 -11.16 38.79 2.74
C ALA A 63 -10.61 37.46 3.25
N ILE A 64 -11.48 36.45 3.31
CA ILE A 64 -11.14 35.04 3.52
C ILE A 64 -10.98 34.39 2.14
N LEU A 65 -9.80 33.85 1.86
CA LEU A 65 -9.54 33.23 0.56
C LEU A 65 -9.90 31.74 0.53
N SER A 66 -10.09 31.21 -0.68
CA SER A 66 -10.28 29.79 -0.85
C SER A 66 -9.01 29.03 -0.46
N PRO A 67 -9.12 28.01 0.43
CA PRO A 67 -7.99 27.17 0.77
C PRO A 67 -7.63 26.16 -0.33
N ALA A 68 -8.52 25.89 -1.29
CA ALA A 68 -8.26 24.92 -2.37
C ALA A 68 -8.97 25.25 -3.70
N ASP A 69 -8.54 24.55 -4.76
CA ASP A 69 -9.21 24.57 -6.06
C ASP A 69 -10.42 23.62 -6.04
N GLY A 70 -11.59 24.09 -6.41
CA GLY A 70 -12.80 23.30 -6.20
C GLY A 70 -14.08 23.86 -6.77
N ARG A 71 -15.17 23.22 -6.35
CA ARG A 71 -16.53 23.73 -6.47
C ARG A 71 -17.12 23.88 -5.08
N VAL A 72 -17.79 25.00 -4.82
CA VAL A 72 -18.55 25.18 -3.58
C VAL A 72 -19.74 24.22 -3.59
N VAL A 73 -19.88 23.41 -2.55
CA VAL A 73 -20.96 22.41 -2.43
C VAL A 73 -21.92 22.69 -1.28
N VAL A 74 -21.49 23.47 -0.28
CA VAL A 74 -22.32 23.87 0.86
C VAL A 74 -21.99 25.31 1.23
N VAL A 75 -23.02 26.12 1.49
CA VAL A 75 -22.93 27.43 2.15
C VAL A 75 -24.13 27.51 3.10
N GLU A 76 -23.90 27.29 4.39
CA GLU A 76 -24.97 27.23 5.39
C GLU A 76 -24.49 27.65 6.78
N ARG A 77 -25.43 27.91 7.69
CA ARG A 77 -25.10 28.03 9.12
C ARG A 77 -25.04 26.63 9.73
N ALA A 78 -23.94 26.32 10.41
CA ALA A 78 -23.72 25.04 11.07
C ALA A 78 -22.92 25.25 12.37
N ILE A 79 -22.94 24.25 13.25
CA ILE A 79 -22.10 24.25 14.44
C ILE A 79 -20.69 23.81 14.04
N ASP A 80 -19.68 24.59 14.40
CA ASP A 80 -18.28 24.21 14.29
C ASP A 80 -17.97 23.12 15.33
N PRO A 81 -17.67 21.87 14.93
CA PRO A 81 -17.48 20.76 15.87
C PRO A 81 -16.18 20.88 16.69
N TYR A 82 -15.28 21.78 16.32
CA TYR A 82 -14.00 21.97 17.02
C TYR A 82 -14.07 23.13 18.02
N ARG A 83 -14.76 24.21 17.66
CA ARG A 83 -14.97 25.37 18.54
C ARG A 83 -16.29 25.33 19.32
N GLN A 84 -17.18 24.40 19.01
CA GLN A 84 -18.50 24.24 19.64
C GLN A 84 -19.33 25.55 19.60
N THR A 85 -19.26 26.26 18.48
CA THR A 85 -19.94 27.55 18.28
C THR A 85 -20.65 27.59 16.93
N SER A 86 -21.69 28.40 16.81
CA SER A 86 -22.39 28.62 15.56
C SER A 86 -21.48 29.34 14.57
N ALA A 87 -21.43 28.84 13.34
CA ALA A 87 -20.51 29.30 12.31
C ALA A 87 -21.17 29.27 10.92
N LEU A 88 -20.69 30.14 10.03
CA LEU A 88 -20.94 30.02 8.60
C LEU A 88 -20.00 28.93 8.05
N LYS A 89 -20.56 27.83 7.56
CA LYS A 89 -19.84 26.72 6.94
C LYS A 89 -19.85 26.88 5.43
N ILE A 90 -18.66 26.88 4.83
CA ILE A 90 -18.45 26.84 3.39
C ILE A 90 -17.65 25.58 3.05
N SER A 91 -18.27 24.65 2.31
CA SER A 91 -17.63 23.41 1.88
C SER A 91 -17.21 23.47 0.42
N ILE A 92 -15.98 23.03 0.17
CA ILE A 92 -15.34 23.06 -1.15
C ILE A 92 -14.98 21.63 -1.53
N PHE A 93 -15.55 21.15 -2.63
CA PHE A 93 -15.22 19.84 -3.18
C PHE A 93 -14.16 19.95 -4.27
N MET A 94 -13.12 19.12 -4.18
CA MET A 94 -12.00 19.09 -5.11
C MET A 94 -12.10 17.82 -5.96
N ASN A 95 -12.22 17.97 -7.28
CA ASN A 95 -12.13 16.86 -8.23
C ASN A 95 -10.67 16.48 -8.50
N ILE A 96 -10.44 15.30 -9.07
CA ILE A 96 -9.11 14.74 -9.40
C ILE A 96 -8.26 15.61 -10.33
N PHE A 97 -8.88 16.51 -11.10
CA PHE A 97 -8.18 17.46 -11.99
C PHE A 97 -7.81 18.80 -11.32
N ASN A 98 -8.28 19.02 -10.09
CA ASN A 98 -7.98 20.24 -9.34
C ASN A 98 -6.60 20.16 -8.67
N VAL A 99 -6.07 21.31 -8.27
CA VAL A 99 -4.89 21.37 -7.40
C VAL A 99 -5.30 20.89 -6.01
N HIS A 100 -4.59 19.90 -5.48
CA HIS A 100 -4.85 19.38 -4.12
C HIS A 100 -3.91 19.96 -3.05
N SER A 101 -3.04 20.89 -3.45
CA SER A 101 -2.28 21.73 -2.53
C SER A 101 -3.23 22.68 -1.82
N GLN A 102 -3.09 22.76 -0.49
CA GLN A 102 -4.01 23.51 0.36
C GLN A 102 -3.30 24.69 0.96
N ARG A 103 -3.97 25.84 0.89
CA ARG A 103 -3.40 27.14 1.18
C ARG A 103 -4.15 27.82 2.30
N SER A 104 -3.43 28.60 3.10
CA SER A 104 -4.04 29.29 4.23
C SER A 104 -5.04 30.32 3.71
N PRO A 105 -6.29 30.33 4.20
CA PRO A 105 -7.28 31.32 3.80
C PRO A 105 -6.97 32.71 4.40
N ILE A 106 -6.16 32.77 5.46
CA ILE A 106 -5.85 33.98 6.23
C ILE A 106 -4.36 34.10 6.57
N SER A 107 -3.96 35.30 6.97
CA SER A 107 -2.69 35.54 7.67
C SER A 107 -2.95 35.59 9.17
N GLY A 108 -2.19 34.84 9.96
CA GLY A 108 -2.44 34.70 11.39
C GLY A 108 -1.57 33.64 12.06
N SER A 109 -2.06 33.09 13.16
CA SER A 109 -1.42 31.99 13.89
C SER A 109 -2.31 30.76 13.92
N VAL A 110 -1.69 29.57 13.91
CA VAL A 110 -2.38 28.30 14.12
C VAL A 110 -2.53 28.04 15.60
N THR A 111 -3.76 28.06 16.09
CA THR A 111 -4.08 27.94 17.51
C THR A 111 -4.16 26.47 17.93
N GLU A 112 -4.61 25.59 17.03
CA GLU A 112 -4.68 24.16 17.28
C GLU A 112 -4.71 23.37 15.96
N VAL A 113 -4.20 22.14 16.00
CA VAL A 113 -4.32 21.15 14.92
C VAL A 113 -4.86 19.87 15.52
N GLN A 114 -6.03 19.42 15.05
CA GLN A 114 -6.70 18.22 15.54
C GLN A 114 -6.88 17.21 14.41
N TYR A 115 -6.13 16.11 14.47
CA TYR A 115 -6.24 15.01 13.54
C TYR A 115 -7.21 13.94 14.07
N THR A 116 -8.14 13.50 13.24
CA THR A 116 -9.05 12.39 13.51
C THR A 116 -8.89 11.32 12.43
N ALA A 117 -8.48 10.12 12.83
CA ALA A 117 -8.48 8.97 11.93
C ALA A 117 -9.92 8.54 11.62
N GLY A 118 -10.20 8.17 10.37
CA GLY A 118 -11.53 7.74 9.94
C GLY A 118 -11.49 6.76 8.76
N LYS A 119 -12.67 6.43 8.23
CA LYS A 119 -12.91 5.55 7.07
C LYS A 119 -12.75 6.32 5.74
N PHE A 120 -12.87 5.63 4.61
CA PHE A 120 -12.72 6.21 3.27
C PHE A 120 -14.05 6.18 2.50
N VAL A 121 -15.03 7.02 2.85
CA VAL A 121 -16.32 7.14 2.15
C VAL A 121 -16.30 8.37 1.21
N ASN A 122 -17.14 8.43 0.18
CA ASN A 122 -17.13 9.56 -0.77
C ASN A 122 -17.49 10.89 -0.08
N ALA A 123 -16.52 11.82 -0.06
CA ALA A 123 -16.62 13.13 0.58
C ALA A 123 -17.52 14.15 -0.17
N SER A 124 -18.38 13.75 -1.10
CA SER A 124 -19.43 14.65 -1.61
C SER A 124 -20.73 14.54 -0.81
N LEU A 125 -20.92 13.50 0.00
CA LEU A 125 -22.14 13.26 0.78
C LEU A 125 -22.01 13.85 2.19
N ASP A 126 -23.01 14.58 2.65
CA ASP A 126 -22.99 15.33 3.92
C ASP A 126 -22.84 14.41 5.16
N LYS A 127 -23.45 13.21 5.12
CA LYS A 127 -23.30 12.18 6.18
C LYS A 127 -21.89 11.54 6.26
N SER A 128 -21.08 11.66 5.20
CA SER A 128 -19.75 11.00 5.15
C SER A 128 -18.65 11.79 5.86
N SER A 129 -18.85 13.07 6.17
CA SER A 129 -17.81 13.92 6.80
C SER A 129 -17.44 13.51 8.22
N ASN A 130 -18.36 12.90 8.96
CA ASN A 130 -18.11 12.50 10.35
C ASN A 130 -17.36 11.18 10.48
N GLU A 131 -17.47 10.30 9.50
CA GLU A 131 -16.80 9.00 9.53
C GLU A 131 -15.42 9.01 8.86
N ASN A 132 -15.11 10.02 8.05
CA ASN A 132 -13.89 10.06 7.25
C ASN A 132 -12.66 10.58 8.00
N GLU A 133 -11.47 10.19 7.53
CA GLU A 133 -10.21 10.80 7.97
C GLU A 133 -10.27 12.32 7.76
N ARG A 134 -9.96 13.06 8.82
CA ARG A 134 -10.03 14.53 8.82
C ARG A 134 -8.93 15.16 9.65
N ASN A 135 -8.53 16.35 9.25
CA ASN A 135 -7.59 17.18 10.00
C ASN A 135 -8.12 18.61 10.08
N ALA A 136 -8.41 19.08 11.28
CA ALA A 136 -8.83 20.44 11.51
C ALA A 136 -7.67 21.32 11.94
N VAL A 137 -7.58 22.49 11.33
CA VAL A 137 -6.61 23.53 11.65
C VAL A 137 -7.39 24.75 12.11
N LEU A 138 -7.29 25.06 13.40
CA LEU A 138 -7.89 26.24 14.01
C LEU A 138 -6.90 27.38 13.85
N MET A 139 -7.34 28.47 13.25
CA MET A 139 -6.51 29.62 12.94
C MET A 139 -7.11 30.88 13.53
N THR A 140 -6.25 31.75 14.05
CA THR A 140 -6.62 33.06 14.55
C THR A 140 -5.97 34.13 13.66
N THR A 141 -6.79 34.99 13.07
CA THR A 141 -6.34 36.15 12.31
C THR A 141 -5.52 37.11 13.19
N ARG A 142 -4.73 37.98 12.56
CA ARG A 142 -3.99 39.04 13.29
C ARG A 142 -4.89 39.98 14.11
N THR A 143 -6.18 40.07 13.78
CA THR A 143 -7.15 40.88 14.53
C THR A 143 -7.88 40.09 15.62
N GLY A 144 -7.48 38.84 15.89
CA GLY A 144 -8.04 38.01 16.96
C GLY A 144 -9.31 37.24 16.57
N ARG A 145 -9.72 37.28 15.30
CA ARG A 145 -10.86 36.50 14.79
C ARG A 145 -10.46 35.05 14.58
N GLU A 146 -11.27 34.11 15.05
CA GLU A 146 -11.02 32.67 14.94
C GLU A 146 -11.81 32.03 13.79
N LEU A 147 -11.20 31.08 13.11
CA LEU A 147 -11.84 30.24 12.10
C LEU A 147 -11.24 28.83 12.11
N THR A 148 -11.98 27.88 11.54
CA THR A 148 -11.53 26.49 11.44
C THR A 148 -11.51 26.07 9.98
N VAL A 149 -10.41 25.46 9.55
CA VAL A 149 -10.30 24.82 8.24
C VAL A 149 -10.15 23.33 8.43
N VAL A 150 -11.08 22.55 7.89
CA VAL A 150 -11.12 21.09 8.05
C VAL A 150 -10.85 20.42 6.72
N GLN A 151 -9.78 19.65 6.69
CA GLN A 151 -9.39 18.78 5.59
C GLN A 151 -10.18 17.48 5.74
N VAL A 152 -10.94 17.06 4.74
CA VAL A 152 -11.73 15.82 4.77
C VAL A 152 -11.32 14.93 3.61
N ALA A 153 -10.69 13.79 3.90
CA ALA A 153 -10.33 12.80 2.90
C ALA A 153 -11.58 12.14 2.30
N GLY A 154 -11.60 11.90 0.98
CA GLY A 154 -12.64 11.14 0.29
C GLY A 154 -12.32 9.65 0.11
N LEU A 155 -13.17 8.96 -0.66
CA LEU A 155 -13.11 7.50 -0.91
C LEU A 155 -11.76 6.98 -1.45
N VAL A 156 -11.09 7.80 -2.26
CA VAL A 156 -9.80 7.44 -2.90
C VAL A 156 -8.61 8.07 -2.15
N ALA A 157 -8.87 9.09 -1.31
CA ALA A 157 -7.86 9.79 -0.55
C ALA A 157 -7.41 8.97 0.66
N ARG A 158 -6.15 8.53 0.67
CA ARG A 158 -5.61 7.67 1.74
C ARG A 158 -4.78 8.39 2.80
N ARG A 159 -4.53 9.70 2.64
CA ARG A 159 -3.68 10.44 3.56
C ARG A 159 -3.84 11.94 3.43
N ILE A 160 -4.15 12.58 4.55
CA ILE A 160 -4.03 14.02 4.74
C ILE A 160 -2.60 14.35 5.22
N LEU A 161 -1.99 15.36 4.62
CA LEU A 161 -0.74 15.94 5.09
C LEU A 161 -1.01 17.35 5.59
N CYS A 162 -0.65 17.60 6.84
CA CYS A 162 -0.61 18.91 7.46
C CYS A 162 0.85 19.22 7.79
N TYR A 163 1.37 20.34 7.29
CA TYR A 163 2.74 20.77 7.53
C TYR A 163 2.84 21.78 8.67
N THR A 164 1.72 22.37 9.07
CA THR A 164 1.66 23.34 10.16
C THR A 164 1.32 22.65 11.48
N ASN A 165 1.86 23.21 12.55
CA ASN A 165 1.69 22.80 13.94
C ASN A 165 1.06 23.93 14.75
N LYS A 166 0.56 23.58 15.93
CA LYS A 166 0.10 24.56 16.92
C LYS A 166 1.21 25.55 17.26
N GLY A 167 0.90 26.84 17.20
CA GLY A 167 1.80 27.95 17.47
C GLY A 167 2.46 28.55 16.23
N ASP A 168 2.38 27.90 15.07
CA ASP A 168 2.99 28.41 13.85
C ASP A 168 2.31 29.70 13.38
N SER A 169 3.10 30.64 12.88
CA SER A 169 2.57 31.80 12.14
C SER A 169 2.47 31.43 10.66
N ILE A 170 1.33 31.73 10.04
CA ILE A 170 1.07 31.42 8.64
C ILE A 170 0.59 32.65 7.88
N LEU A 171 1.04 32.77 6.63
CA LEU A 171 0.61 33.82 5.73
C LEU A 171 -0.54 33.35 4.85
N ARG A 172 -1.43 34.28 4.50
CA ARG A 172 -2.48 34.05 3.52
C ARG A 172 -1.86 33.54 2.23
N GLY A 173 -2.44 32.47 1.67
CA GLY A 173 -1.98 31.82 0.46
C GLY A 173 -0.75 30.91 0.62
N GLU A 174 -0.12 30.89 1.79
CA GLU A 174 0.94 29.95 2.13
C GLU A 174 0.41 28.53 2.17
N ARG A 175 1.20 27.56 1.72
CA ARG A 175 0.80 26.16 1.70
C ARG A 175 0.91 25.56 3.10
N TYR A 176 -0.20 25.08 3.65
CA TYR A 176 -0.22 24.44 4.98
C TYR A 176 -0.46 22.93 4.92
N GLY A 177 -0.91 22.41 3.77
CA GLY A 177 -1.22 20.99 3.67
C GLY A 177 -1.36 20.48 2.24
N PHE A 178 -1.58 19.17 2.13
CA PHE A 178 -1.85 18.47 0.88
C PHE A 178 -2.75 17.26 1.14
N ILE A 179 -3.79 17.06 0.34
CA ILE A 179 -4.61 15.84 0.41
C ILE A 179 -4.40 15.04 -0.87
N ARG A 180 -4.07 13.76 -0.75
CA ARG A 180 -3.94 12.89 -1.92
C ARG A 180 -5.34 12.48 -2.41
N PHE A 181 -5.59 12.59 -3.72
CA PHE A 181 -6.74 12.09 -4.48
C PHE A 181 -8.16 12.34 -3.94
N GLY A 182 -8.78 13.46 -4.35
CA GLY A 182 -10.22 13.71 -4.19
C GLY A 182 -10.63 13.97 -2.75
N SER A 183 -10.92 15.22 -2.43
CA SER A 183 -11.22 15.61 -1.05
C SER A 183 -12.15 16.79 -0.97
N ARG A 184 -12.60 17.07 0.26
CA ARG A 184 -13.39 18.23 0.61
C ARG A 184 -12.62 19.07 1.63
N ILE A 185 -12.81 20.38 1.58
CA ILE A 185 -12.36 21.29 2.63
C ILE A 185 -13.56 22.07 3.14
N ASP A 186 -13.76 22.03 4.45
CA ASP A 186 -14.79 22.78 5.13
C ASP A 186 -14.14 23.97 5.84
N VAL A 187 -14.67 25.17 5.60
CA VAL A 187 -14.24 26.41 6.26
C VAL A 187 -15.37 26.88 7.15
N TYR A 188 -15.11 26.98 8.45
CA TYR A 188 -16.05 27.49 9.45
C TYR A 188 -15.63 28.89 9.86
N LEU A 189 -16.50 29.86 9.59
CA LEU A 189 -16.30 31.28 9.84
C LEU A 189 -17.26 31.78 10.93
N PRO A 190 -16.92 32.83 11.68
CA PRO A 190 -17.87 33.52 12.55
C PRO A 190 -19.14 33.99 11.80
N LEU A 191 -20.26 34.14 12.50
CA LEU A 191 -21.57 34.44 11.89
C LEU A 191 -21.71 35.86 11.31
N ASP A 192 -20.84 36.78 11.70
CA ASP A 192 -20.73 38.12 11.11
C ASP A 192 -19.97 38.13 9.77
N ALA A 193 -19.43 36.99 9.34
CA ALA A 193 -18.83 36.83 8.02
C ALA A 193 -19.92 36.86 6.94
N THR A 194 -19.69 37.63 5.89
CA THR A 194 -20.57 37.68 4.71
C THR A 194 -20.01 36.82 3.60
N ALA A 195 -20.73 35.76 3.22
CA ALA A 195 -20.35 34.90 2.09
C ALA A 195 -20.32 35.71 0.78
N ASN A 196 -19.26 35.51 -0.01
CA ASN A 196 -19.06 36.09 -1.34
C ASN A 196 -19.19 35.04 -2.47
N VAL A 197 -19.53 33.81 -2.12
CA VAL A 197 -19.67 32.68 -3.05
C VAL A 197 -21.01 31.98 -2.84
N ALA A 198 -21.51 31.36 -3.90
CA ALA A 198 -22.72 30.56 -3.91
C ALA A 198 -22.42 29.07 -4.18
N ILE A 199 -23.37 28.21 -3.84
CA ILE A 199 -23.29 26.78 -4.16
C ILE A 199 -23.19 26.61 -5.67
N GLY A 200 -22.21 25.82 -6.11
CA GLY A 200 -21.93 25.56 -7.51
C GLY A 200 -20.78 26.38 -8.09
N ASP A 201 -20.31 27.42 -7.40
CA ASP A 201 -19.22 28.27 -7.90
C ASP A 201 -17.91 27.50 -8.04
N LYS A 202 -17.22 27.71 -9.15
CA LYS A 202 -15.86 27.20 -9.37
C LYS A 202 -14.87 28.19 -8.77
N ILE A 203 -14.01 27.69 -7.89
CA ILE A 203 -13.10 28.53 -7.11
C ILE A 203 -11.67 28.03 -7.21
N ARG A 204 -10.72 28.94 -6.99
CA ARG A 204 -9.29 28.67 -7.03
C ARG A 204 -8.63 29.06 -5.71
N ALA A 205 -7.72 28.21 -5.25
CA ALA A 205 -6.95 28.41 -4.04
C ALA A 205 -6.21 29.76 -4.11
N SER A 206 -6.30 30.54 -3.04
CA SER A 206 -5.63 31.84 -2.88
C SER A 206 -6.00 32.95 -3.87
N GLU A 207 -6.84 32.70 -4.87
CA GLU A 207 -7.34 33.73 -5.80
C GLU A 207 -8.79 34.11 -5.46
N THR A 208 -9.64 33.13 -5.18
CA THR A 208 -11.06 33.38 -4.94
C THR A 208 -11.32 33.80 -3.49
N ILE A 209 -12.07 34.88 -3.31
CA ILE A 209 -12.57 35.33 -2.00
C ILE A 209 -13.84 34.55 -1.67
N LEU A 210 -13.81 33.75 -0.60
CA LEU A 210 -14.96 32.99 -0.10
C LEU A 210 -15.95 33.87 0.65
N ALA A 211 -15.43 34.77 1.49
CA ALA A 211 -16.23 35.59 2.38
C ALA A 211 -15.44 36.84 2.80
N TYR A 212 -16.16 37.86 3.25
CA TYR A 212 -15.59 39.00 3.96
C TYR A 212 -15.85 38.84 5.45
N LEU A 213 -14.79 38.86 6.24
CA LEU A 213 -14.83 38.80 7.69
C LEU A 213 -14.45 40.19 8.23
N PRO A 214 -15.37 40.91 8.88
CA PRO A 214 -15.07 42.20 9.49
C PRO A 214 -13.84 42.10 10.41
N LEU A 215 -12.98 43.13 10.37
CA LEU A 215 -11.73 43.10 11.16
C LEU A 215 -12.00 43.14 12.67
N GLU A 216 -13.04 43.87 13.06
CA GLU A 216 -13.54 43.95 14.44
C GLU A 216 -14.66 42.95 14.66
N LYS A 217 -14.79 42.49 15.92
CA LYS A 217 -15.87 41.59 16.33
C LYS A 217 -17.15 42.42 16.52
N SER A 218 -18.26 42.01 15.90
CA SER A 218 -19.55 42.63 16.19
C SER A 218 -20.10 42.18 17.55
N ASP A 219 -20.54 43.11 18.40
CA ASP A 219 -21.14 42.84 19.71
C ASP A 219 -22.62 42.42 19.66
N VAL A 220 -23.17 42.17 18.46
CA VAL A 220 -24.58 41.82 18.29
C VAL A 220 -24.81 40.34 18.65
N PRO A 221 -25.70 40.02 19.60
CA PRO A 221 -26.02 38.63 19.95
C PRO A 221 -26.56 37.84 18.76
N ASP A 222 -26.20 36.56 18.70
CA ASP A 222 -26.64 35.61 17.67
C ASP A 222 -28.15 35.37 17.76
N ASP A 223 -28.95 36.15 17.05
CA ASP A 223 -30.39 35.88 16.91
C ASP A 223 -30.58 34.65 16.01
N GLU A 224 -31.14 33.57 16.57
CA GLU A 224 -31.33 32.27 15.92
C GLU A 224 -32.37 32.26 14.77
N ASN A 225 -32.98 33.41 14.43
CA ASN A 225 -34.14 33.40 13.53
C ASN A 225 -34.22 34.59 12.57
N ASN A 226 -33.22 34.78 11.71
CA ASN A 226 -33.42 35.65 10.55
C ASN A 226 -32.85 35.01 9.28
N GLY A 227 -33.76 34.42 8.51
CA GLY A 227 -33.51 34.07 7.11
C GLY A 227 -33.11 35.31 6.32
N ILE A 228 -32.19 35.10 5.37
CA ILE A 228 -31.70 36.02 4.33
C ILE A 228 -32.59 37.26 4.16
N SER A 229 -32.32 38.32 4.91
CA SER A 229 -32.97 39.62 4.74
C SER A 229 -32.13 40.46 3.79
N THR A 230 -32.73 40.75 2.65
CA THR A 230 -32.21 41.56 1.55
C THR A 230 -31.73 42.94 2.04
N ASN A 231 -30.46 43.24 1.75
CA ASN A 231 -29.84 44.54 1.95
C ASN A 231 -30.54 45.63 1.12
N LYS A 232 -31.43 46.39 1.75
CA LYS A 232 -31.92 47.68 1.23
C LYS A 232 -31.98 48.80 2.30
N SER A 233 -31.96 48.46 3.59
CA SER A 233 -32.22 49.42 4.66
C SER A 233 -31.05 50.32 5.08
N LEU A 234 -29.81 50.05 4.65
CA LEU A 234 -28.69 50.95 4.92
C LEU A 234 -28.53 52.09 3.89
N ALA A 235 -29.22 52.02 2.75
CA ALA A 235 -29.16 53.05 1.71
C ALA A 235 -30.18 54.17 1.91
N GLU A 236 -31.33 53.87 2.54
CA GLU A 236 -32.45 54.81 2.67
C GLU A 236 -32.30 55.80 3.84
N SER A 237 -31.40 55.52 4.81
CA SER A 237 -31.13 56.40 5.95
C SER A 237 -30.22 57.59 5.62
N ARG A 238 -29.55 57.59 4.45
CA ARG A 238 -28.68 58.69 4.02
C ARG A 238 -29.38 59.76 3.17
N LEU A 239 -30.60 59.52 2.67
CA LEU A 239 -31.29 60.45 1.75
C LEU A 239 -32.26 61.43 2.44
N LYS A 240 -32.64 61.20 3.70
CA LYS A 240 -33.59 62.06 4.44
C LYS A 240 -32.96 63.22 5.21
N ALA A 241 -31.63 63.31 5.26
CA ALA A 241 -30.92 64.35 6.00
C ALA A 241 -30.71 65.64 5.20
N ASP A 242 -30.81 65.61 3.86
CA ASP A 242 -30.43 66.74 2.99
C ASP A 242 -31.60 67.65 2.56
N VAL A 243 -32.85 67.39 2.99
CA VAL A 243 -34.04 68.15 2.55
C VAL A 243 -34.58 69.13 3.61
N GLN A 244 -34.09 69.09 4.85
CA GLN A 244 -34.60 69.94 5.94
C GLN A 244 -33.64 71.10 6.29
N ALA A 245 -33.19 71.84 5.30
CA ALA A 245 -32.42 73.07 5.53
C ALA A 245 -32.63 74.09 4.42
N GLN A 246 -33.85 74.60 4.28
CA GLN A 246 -34.14 75.88 3.61
C GLN A 246 -35.59 76.29 3.90
N HIS A 247 -35.79 77.27 4.79
CA HIS A 247 -36.73 78.38 4.63
C HIS A 247 -36.65 79.33 5.84
N ALA A 248 -36.28 80.58 5.55
CA ALA A 248 -36.34 81.72 6.45
C ALA A 248 -37.44 82.69 5.99
N GLU A 249 -38.12 83.27 6.99
CA GLU A 249 -38.80 84.59 7.07
C GLU A 249 -39.78 85.08 5.99
N SER A 250 -40.99 85.48 6.41
CA SER A 250 -41.42 86.90 6.56
C SER A 250 -42.91 87.07 6.90
N THR A 251 -43.21 88.05 7.76
CA THR A 251 -44.51 88.68 8.10
C THR A 251 -44.60 90.04 7.37
N PRO A 252 -45.78 90.65 7.08
CA PRO A 252 -46.56 91.45 8.07
C PRO A 252 -48.12 91.44 7.86
N THR A 253 -48.98 91.51 8.88
CA THR A 253 -49.64 92.66 9.56
C THR A 253 -50.91 93.28 8.90
N ALA A 254 -52.07 92.95 9.50
CA ALA A 254 -53.26 93.75 9.90
C ALA A 254 -54.06 94.68 8.96
N ALA A 255 -55.34 94.30 8.80
CA ALA A 255 -56.59 94.98 9.24
C ALA A 255 -57.16 96.28 8.60
N SER A 256 -58.40 96.11 8.10
CA SER A 256 -59.65 96.88 8.35
C SER A 256 -59.98 98.24 7.67
N THR A 257 -60.99 98.16 6.79
CA THR A 257 -62.37 98.76 6.86
C THR A 257 -62.58 100.29 6.97
N THR A 258 -63.39 100.86 6.05
CA THR A 258 -64.65 101.67 6.28
C THR A 258 -65.05 102.43 4.98
N THR A 259 -66.04 102.01 4.19
CA THR A 259 -67.52 102.22 4.16
C THR A 259 -68.05 103.52 3.49
N GLN A 260 -69.03 103.32 2.61
CA GLN A 260 -70.09 104.23 2.10
C GLN A 260 -69.92 104.93 0.73
N PHE A 261 -69.80 104.11 -0.31
CA PHE A 261 -70.46 104.34 -1.62
C PHE A 261 -71.41 103.17 -1.98
N GLU A 262 -71.79 102.38 -0.98
CA GLU A 262 -71.93 100.92 -1.11
C GLU A 262 -73.35 100.39 -1.37
N LEU A 263 -74.44 101.10 -1.15
CA LEU A 263 -75.77 100.46 -1.17
C LEU A 263 -76.32 100.05 -2.55
N THR A 264 -75.70 100.49 -3.65
CA THR A 264 -76.07 100.06 -5.03
C THR A 264 -74.99 99.23 -5.72
N GLN A 265 -73.71 99.38 -5.34
CA GLN A 265 -72.64 98.49 -5.82
C GLN A 265 -72.55 97.18 -5.02
N VAL A 266 -72.96 97.16 -3.74
CA VAL A 266 -72.98 95.94 -2.92
C VAL A 266 -73.98 94.91 -3.42
N SER A 267 -75.13 95.29 -4.01
CA SER A 267 -76.06 94.28 -4.55
C SER A 267 -75.56 93.61 -5.83
N GLU A 268 -74.81 94.35 -6.66
CA GLU A 268 -74.18 93.80 -7.87
C GLU A 268 -72.89 93.03 -7.54
N GLU A 269 -72.10 93.51 -6.58
CA GLU A 269 -70.95 92.77 -6.06
C GLU A 269 -71.36 91.52 -5.29
N GLU A 270 -72.40 91.53 -4.46
CA GLU A 270 -72.91 90.34 -3.78
C GLU A 270 -73.44 89.30 -4.78
N ALA A 271 -74.07 89.75 -5.88
CA ALA A 271 -74.50 88.86 -6.96
C ALA A 271 -73.31 88.27 -7.72
N ARG A 272 -72.26 89.06 -8.01
CA ARG A 272 -71.01 88.58 -8.61
C ARG A 272 -70.24 87.64 -7.69
N LEU A 273 -70.16 87.95 -6.40
CA LEU A 273 -69.48 87.15 -5.38
C LEU A 273 -70.21 85.82 -5.17
N LYS A 274 -71.57 85.81 -5.20
CA LYS A 274 -72.37 84.58 -5.21
C LYS A 274 -72.13 83.74 -6.46
N ALA A 275 -72.13 84.36 -7.65
CA ALA A 275 -71.87 83.65 -8.89
C ALA A 275 -70.44 83.07 -8.94
N GLU A 276 -69.45 83.82 -8.44
CA GLU A 276 -68.06 83.38 -8.35
C GLU A 276 -67.86 82.29 -7.29
N THR A 277 -68.54 82.36 -6.15
CA THR A 277 -68.50 81.29 -5.15
C THR A 277 -69.21 80.02 -5.60
N GLU A 278 -70.30 80.11 -6.37
CA GLU A 278 -70.90 78.92 -6.99
C GLU A 278 -70.01 78.32 -8.07
N LYS A 279 -69.35 79.15 -8.87
CA LYS A 279 -68.37 78.70 -9.86
C LYS A 279 -67.18 78.00 -9.19
N LEU A 280 -66.62 78.58 -8.13
CA LEU A 280 -65.55 78.00 -7.33
C LEU A 280 -65.98 76.70 -6.65
N LYS A 281 -67.23 76.61 -6.15
CA LYS A 281 -67.77 75.36 -5.61
C LYS A 281 -67.86 74.28 -6.69
N ALA A 282 -68.34 74.62 -7.88
CA ALA A 282 -68.42 73.69 -9.01
C ALA A 282 -67.02 73.21 -9.47
N GLU A 283 -66.04 74.11 -9.57
CA GLU A 283 -64.65 73.76 -9.88
C GLU A 283 -64.02 72.87 -8.80
N ASN A 284 -64.27 73.15 -7.52
CA ASN A 284 -63.74 72.37 -6.40
C ASN A 284 -64.39 70.97 -6.34
N GLU A 285 -65.67 70.87 -6.69
CA GLU A 285 -66.36 69.59 -6.81
C GLU A 285 -65.86 68.77 -8.00
N GLN A 286 -65.62 69.40 -9.16
CA GLN A 286 -64.96 68.74 -10.29
C GLN A 286 -63.54 68.29 -9.94
N ALA A 287 -62.75 69.11 -9.23
CA ALA A 287 -61.41 68.74 -8.78
C ALA A 287 -61.45 67.54 -7.82
N ARG A 288 -62.42 67.49 -6.90
CA ARG A 288 -62.63 66.34 -6.02
C ARG A 288 -63.01 65.07 -6.78
N GLN A 289 -63.87 65.18 -7.79
CA GLN A 289 -64.24 64.05 -8.64
C GLN A 289 -63.04 63.55 -9.47
N ALA A 290 -62.22 64.44 -10.01
CA ALA A 290 -61.00 64.09 -10.74
C ALA A 290 -59.97 63.39 -9.84
N VAL A 291 -59.77 63.88 -8.61
CA VAL A 291 -58.88 63.23 -7.63
C VAL A 291 -59.41 61.86 -7.22
N ALA A 292 -60.72 61.71 -7.02
CA ALA A 292 -61.34 60.42 -6.72
C ALA A 292 -61.18 59.40 -7.87
N GLN A 293 -61.34 59.86 -9.12
CA GLN A 293 -61.12 59.03 -10.30
C GLN A 293 -59.65 58.62 -10.46
N ALA A 294 -58.71 59.55 -10.29
CA ALA A 294 -57.28 59.26 -10.34
C ALA A 294 -56.85 58.26 -9.27
N LYS A 295 -57.40 58.38 -8.05
CA LYS A 295 -57.16 57.43 -6.97
C LYS A 295 -57.71 56.04 -7.30
N ALA A 296 -58.94 55.96 -7.82
CA ALA A 296 -59.53 54.68 -8.22
C ALA A 296 -58.75 54.00 -9.35
N GLN A 297 -58.22 54.77 -10.31
CA GLN A 297 -57.35 54.27 -11.37
C GLN A 297 -56.03 53.73 -10.82
N ALA A 298 -55.38 54.47 -9.91
CA ALA A 298 -54.15 54.03 -9.27
C ALA A 298 -54.34 52.75 -8.43
N ASP A 299 -55.44 52.66 -7.66
CA ASP A 299 -55.77 51.48 -6.88
C ASP A 299 -56.03 50.25 -7.77
N ALA A 300 -56.66 50.44 -8.94
CA ALA A 300 -56.88 49.38 -9.92
C ALA A 300 -55.57 48.90 -10.58
N GLU A 301 -54.66 49.82 -10.90
CA GLU A 301 -53.35 49.48 -11.47
C GLU A 301 -52.46 48.73 -10.46
N ILE A 302 -52.46 49.15 -9.20
CA ILE A 302 -51.78 48.44 -8.11
C ILE A 302 -52.34 47.03 -7.94
N ALA A 303 -53.66 46.85 -8.04
CA ALA A 303 -54.28 45.54 -7.95
C ALA A 303 -53.87 44.62 -9.13
N GLN A 304 -53.81 45.16 -10.35
CA GLN A 304 -53.32 44.42 -11.52
C GLN A 304 -51.86 44.01 -11.39
N LEU A 305 -50.98 44.91 -10.95
CA LEU A 305 -49.56 44.62 -10.75
C LEU A 305 -49.33 43.57 -9.66
N LYS A 306 -50.13 43.58 -8.58
CA LYS A 306 -50.09 42.54 -7.55
C LYS A 306 -50.51 41.17 -8.09
N ALA A 307 -51.57 41.11 -8.90
CA ALA A 307 -52.01 39.88 -9.52
C ALA A 307 -50.96 39.31 -10.50
N GLN A 308 -50.31 40.17 -11.29
CA GLN A 308 -49.22 39.78 -12.18
C GLN A 308 -48.00 39.25 -11.40
N ALA A 309 -47.64 39.91 -10.28
CA ALA A 309 -46.53 39.46 -9.43
C ALA A 309 -46.81 38.10 -8.77
N GLU A 310 -48.05 37.84 -8.39
CA GLU A 310 -48.46 36.54 -7.82
C GLU A 310 -48.41 35.43 -8.88
N GLN A 311 -48.89 35.70 -10.10
CA GLN A 311 -48.78 34.75 -11.22
C GLN A 311 -47.31 34.44 -11.55
N ALA A 312 -46.45 35.44 -11.63
CA ALA A 312 -45.01 35.24 -11.87
C ALA A 312 -44.34 34.41 -10.77
N ARG A 313 -44.74 34.60 -9.50
CA ARG A 313 -44.25 33.78 -8.38
C ARG A 313 -44.65 32.31 -8.54
N LEU A 314 -45.90 32.04 -8.89
CA LEU A 314 -46.41 30.68 -9.09
C LEU A 314 -45.72 29.98 -10.27
N GLU A 315 -45.38 30.71 -11.35
CA GLU A 315 -44.62 30.16 -12.47
C GLU A 315 -43.19 29.80 -12.08
N VAL A 316 -42.51 30.66 -11.32
CA VAL A 316 -41.16 30.39 -10.80
C VAL A 316 -41.16 29.15 -9.88
N GLU A 317 -42.16 29.02 -9.02
CA GLU A 317 -42.30 27.86 -8.13
C GLU A 317 -42.52 26.57 -8.92
N ARG A 318 -43.38 26.60 -9.96
CA ARG A 318 -43.60 25.46 -10.86
C ARG A 318 -42.35 25.10 -11.64
N ALA A 319 -41.60 26.09 -12.13
CA ALA A 319 -40.33 25.86 -12.84
C ALA A 319 -39.28 25.23 -11.92
N LYS A 320 -39.20 25.69 -10.67
CA LYS A 320 -38.31 25.10 -9.65
C LYS A 320 -38.68 23.66 -9.35
N ALA A 321 -39.97 23.37 -9.13
CA ALA A 321 -40.45 22.01 -8.89
C ALA A 321 -40.18 21.08 -10.09
N ALA A 322 -40.33 21.56 -11.33
CA ALA A 322 -40.01 20.81 -12.53
C ALA A 322 -38.51 20.50 -12.65
N ALA A 323 -37.64 21.47 -12.35
CA ALA A 323 -36.19 21.28 -12.36
C ALA A 323 -35.72 20.31 -11.27
N GLU A 324 -36.30 20.36 -10.07
CA GLU A 324 -36.03 19.41 -9.00
C GLU A 324 -36.46 17.98 -9.38
N ALA A 325 -37.61 17.83 -10.04
CA ALA A 325 -38.08 16.54 -10.54
C ALA A 325 -37.17 15.96 -11.64
N GLU A 326 -36.65 16.81 -12.54
CA GLU A 326 -35.70 16.39 -13.56
C GLU A 326 -34.35 15.96 -12.94
N MET A 327 -33.82 16.74 -12.00
CA MET A 327 -32.61 16.36 -11.27
C MET A 327 -32.78 15.04 -10.50
N ALA A 328 -33.95 14.81 -9.90
CA ALA A 328 -34.24 13.54 -9.23
C ALA A 328 -34.22 12.35 -10.20
N LYS A 329 -34.76 12.51 -11.42
CA LYS A 329 -34.69 11.48 -12.47
C LYS A 329 -33.26 11.21 -12.93
N LEU A 330 -32.48 12.26 -13.20
CA LEU A 330 -31.08 12.14 -13.61
C LEU A 330 -30.23 11.46 -12.52
N LYS A 331 -30.49 11.79 -11.25
CA LYS A 331 -29.82 11.14 -10.12
C LYS A 331 -30.18 9.66 -10.02
N ALA A 332 -31.46 9.30 -10.18
CA ALA A 332 -31.88 7.90 -10.17
C ALA A 332 -31.25 7.09 -11.32
N GLU A 333 -31.13 7.68 -12.50
CA GLU A 333 -30.46 7.06 -13.65
C GLU A 333 -28.96 6.89 -13.42
N GLN A 334 -28.30 7.90 -12.83
CA GLN A 334 -26.89 7.81 -12.44
C GLN A 334 -26.64 6.74 -11.38
N ASP A 335 -27.50 6.64 -10.36
CA ASP A 335 -27.40 5.63 -9.32
C ASP A 335 -27.59 4.21 -9.90
N ALA A 336 -28.53 4.04 -10.83
CA ALA A 336 -28.74 2.78 -11.55
C ALA A 336 -27.54 2.40 -12.44
N ALA A 337 -26.96 3.37 -13.16
CA ALA A 337 -25.76 3.17 -13.96
C ALA A 337 -24.54 2.81 -13.10
N ALA A 338 -24.37 3.48 -11.96
CA ALA A 338 -23.30 3.20 -11.01
C ALA A 338 -23.44 1.80 -10.39
N ALA A 339 -24.66 1.38 -10.04
CA ALA A 339 -24.93 0.02 -9.56
C ALA A 339 -24.58 -1.04 -10.61
N LYS A 340 -24.95 -0.82 -11.87
CA LYS A 340 -24.62 -1.73 -12.98
C LYS A 340 -23.11 -1.82 -13.22
N ALA A 341 -22.40 -0.69 -13.21
CA ALA A 341 -20.95 -0.64 -13.36
C ALA A 341 -20.23 -1.37 -12.21
N LYS A 342 -20.72 -1.21 -10.97
CA LYS A 342 -20.18 -1.91 -9.81
C LYS A 342 -20.37 -3.43 -9.92
N ALA A 343 -21.56 -3.88 -10.32
CA ALA A 343 -21.84 -5.30 -10.55
C ALA A 343 -20.94 -5.90 -11.65
N GLU A 344 -20.70 -5.16 -12.74
CA GLU A 344 -19.79 -5.60 -13.80
C GLU A 344 -18.33 -5.70 -13.33
N GLN A 345 -17.86 -4.74 -12.51
CA GLN A 345 -16.52 -4.78 -11.93
C GLN A 345 -16.36 -5.96 -10.95
N GLU A 346 -17.35 -6.22 -10.11
CA GLU A 346 -17.34 -7.35 -9.18
C GLU A 346 -17.33 -8.69 -9.95
N ALA A 347 -18.11 -8.81 -11.04
CA ALA A 347 -18.10 -9.99 -11.89
C ALA A 347 -16.75 -10.21 -12.58
N LYS A 348 -16.11 -9.14 -13.09
CA LYS A 348 -14.75 -9.22 -13.67
C LYS A 348 -13.71 -9.64 -12.64
N ALA A 349 -13.74 -9.07 -11.45
CA ALA A 349 -12.83 -9.43 -10.36
C ALA A 349 -13.00 -10.89 -9.91
N GLN A 350 -14.24 -11.39 -9.84
CA GLN A 350 -14.50 -12.80 -9.54
C GLN A 350 -13.99 -13.72 -10.64
N ALA A 351 -14.18 -13.37 -11.92
CA ALA A 351 -13.68 -14.15 -13.04
C ALA A 351 -12.14 -14.20 -13.06
N GLU A 352 -11.47 -13.08 -12.79
CA GLU A 352 -10.00 -13.03 -12.70
C GLU A 352 -9.47 -13.86 -11.53
N LYS A 353 -10.14 -13.81 -10.37
CA LYS A 353 -9.80 -14.64 -9.22
C LYS A 353 -9.93 -16.14 -9.52
N LEU A 354 -11.03 -16.55 -10.16
CA LEU A 354 -11.24 -17.94 -10.59
C LEU A 354 -10.16 -18.39 -11.58
N LYS A 355 -9.78 -17.52 -12.52
CA LYS A 355 -8.71 -17.82 -13.48
C LYS A 355 -7.36 -18.00 -12.78
N ALA A 356 -7.01 -17.11 -11.84
CA ALA A 356 -5.77 -17.22 -11.08
C ALA A 356 -5.73 -18.50 -10.21
N GLU A 357 -6.86 -18.88 -9.62
CA GLU A 357 -6.98 -20.10 -8.81
C GLU A 357 -6.82 -21.37 -9.67
N GLN A 358 -7.40 -21.37 -10.88
CA GLN A 358 -7.21 -22.46 -11.85
C GLN A 358 -5.76 -22.57 -12.34
N GLU A 359 -5.10 -21.45 -12.64
CA GLU A 359 -3.69 -21.42 -13.04
C GLU A 359 -2.77 -21.92 -11.91
N ALA A 360 -3.03 -21.52 -10.66
CA ALA A 360 -2.31 -22.00 -9.49
C ALA A 360 -2.50 -23.51 -9.26
N ALA A 361 -3.73 -24.02 -9.43
CA ALA A 361 -4.03 -25.45 -9.33
C ALA A 361 -3.30 -26.25 -10.43
N ALA A 362 -3.30 -25.75 -11.67
CA ALA A 362 -2.58 -26.37 -12.79
C ALA A 362 -1.06 -26.39 -12.56
N ALA A 363 -0.48 -25.29 -12.06
CA ALA A 363 0.94 -25.21 -11.72
C ALA A 363 1.31 -26.22 -10.61
N LYS A 364 0.48 -26.34 -9.57
CA LYS A 364 0.68 -27.31 -8.49
C LYS A 364 0.61 -28.75 -9.00
N ALA A 365 -0.34 -29.07 -9.87
CA ALA A 365 -0.47 -30.40 -10.46
C ALA A 365 0.75 -30.74 -11.33
N LYS A 366 1.25 -29.78 -12.12
CA LYS A 366 2.47 -29.97 -12.93
C LYS A 366 3.71 -30.20 -12.06
N ALA A 367 3.88 -29.42 -10.99
CA ALA A 367 4.98 -29.60 -10.05
C ALA A 367 4.95 -30.96 -9.35
N GLU A 368 3.76 -31.45 -8.98
CA GLU A 368 3.60 -32.79 -8.39
C GLU A 368 3.96 -33.92 -9.37
N GLN A 369 3.59 -33.78 -10.65
CA GLN A 369 3.97 -34.74 -11.69
C GLN A 369 5.48 -34.74 -11.94
N GLU A 370 6.10 -33.57 -12.02
CA GLU A 370 7.56 -33.45 -12.18
C GLU A 370 8.31 -34.04 -10.98
N ALA A 371 7.83 -33.82 -9.75
CA ALA A 371 8.41 -34.41 -8.54
C ALA A 371 8.30 -35.94 -8.53
N LYS A 372 7.15 -36.50 -8.93
CA LYS A 372 6.97 -37.96 -9.06
C LYS A 372 7.92 -38.56 -10.10
N ALA A 373 8.07 -37.91 -11.26
CA ALA A 373 8.98 -38.36 -12.31
C ALA A 373 10.45 -38.31 -11.86
N GLN A 374 10.86 -37.26 -11.13
CA GLN A 374 12.22 -37.18 -10.57
C GLN A 374 12.47 -38.24 -9.50
N ALA A 375 11.49 -38.52 -8.63
CA ALA A 375 11.61 -39.56 -7.61
C ALA A 375 11.75 -40.96 -8.24
N GLU A 376 10.99 -41.24 -9.30
CA GLU A 376 11.08 -42.51 -10.04
C GLU A 376 12.44 -42.66 -10.74
N LYS A 377 12.95 -41.58 -11.35
CA LYS A 377 14.29 -41.56 -11.96
C LYS A 377 15.39 -41.80 -10.93
N LEU A 378 15.33 -41.12 -9.78
CA LEU A 378 16.28 -41.33 -8.67
C LEU A 378 16.25 -42.77 -8.15
N LYS A 379 15.06 -43.35 -8.04
CA LYS A 379 14.91 -44.76 -7.63
C LYS A 379 15.56 -45.71 -8.64
N ALA A 380 15.34 -45.50 -9.93
CA ALA A 380 15.96 -46.30 -10.99
C ALA A 380 17.49 -46.15 -11.01
N GLU A 381 18.03 -44.94 -10.80
CA GLU A 381 19.48 -44.72 -10.71
C GLU A 381 20.08 -45.41 -9.48
N GLN A 382 19.40 -45.39 -8.33
CA GLN A 382 19.83 -46.10 -7.12
C GLN A 382 19.83 -47.62 -7.31
N GLU A 383 18.79 -48.18 -7.93
CA GLU A 383 18.70 -49.61 -8.23
C GLU A 383 19.81 -50.05 -9.21
N ALA A 384 20.10 -49.24 -10.24
CA ALA A 384 21.19 -49.50 -11.17
C ALA A 384 22.57 -49.43 -10.50
N ALA A 385 22.78 -48.45 -9.61
CA ALA A 385 24.02 -48.32 -8.83
C ALA A 385 24.22 -49.50 -7.87
N ALA A 386 23.15 -49.94 -7.20
CA ALA A 386 23.16 -51.11 -6.32
C ALA A 386 23.49 -52.40 -7.10
N ALA A 387 22.88 -52.59 -8.28
CA ALA A 387 23.18 -53.73 -9.15
C ALA A 387 24.65 -53.75 -9.60
N LYS A 388 25.20 -52.58 -9.98
CA LYS A 388 26.60 -52.44 -10.37
C LYS A 388 27.55 -52.74 -9.20
N ALA A 389 27.25 -52.25 -8.01
CA ALA A 389 28.04 -52.52 -6.80
C ALA A 389 28.03 -54.01 -6.44
N LYS A 390 26.87 -54.67 -6.55
CA LYS A 390 26.73 -56.11 -6.32
C LYS A 390 27.55 -56.92 -7.32
N ALA A 391 27.48 -56.58 -8.61
CA ALA A 391 28.27 -57.23 -9.65
C ALA A 391 29.79 -57.06 -9.43
N GLU A 392 30.23 -55.88 -8.99
CA GLU A 392 31.64 -55.64 -8.67
C GLU A 392 32.12 -56.45 -7.45
N GLN A 393 31.28 -56.59 -6.42
CA GLN A 393 31.58 -57.44 -5.27
C GLN A 393 31.65 -58.92 -5.65
N GLU A 394 30.71 -59.42 -6.43
CA GLU A 394 30.70 -60.80 -6.93
C GLU A 394 31.95 -61.09 -7.77
N ALA A 395 32.36 -60.14 -8.63
CA ALA A 395 33.59 -60.24 -9.41
C ALA A 395 34.86 -60.28 -8.55
N LYS A 396 34.93 -59.46 -7.49
CA LYS A 396 36.04 -59.47 -6.53
C LYS A 396 36.13 -60.79 -5.77
N VAL A 397 34.99 -61.32 -5.31
CA VAL A 397 34.94 -62.62 -4.61
C VAL A 397 35.38 -63.75 -5.52
N LEU A 398 34.94 -63.75 -6.78
CA LEU A 398 35.34 -64.76 -7.77
C LEU A 398 36.85 -64.67 -8.07
N ALA A 399 37.40 -63.46 -8.20
CA ALA A 399 38.82 -63.24 -8.41
C ALA A 399 39.66 -63.71 -7.21
N GLU A 400 39.22 -63.42 -5.99
CA GLU A 400 39.90 -63.87 -4.76
C GLU A 400 39.83 -65.39 -4.60
N ALA A 401 38.70 -66.02 -4.96
CA ALA A 401 38.57 -67.47 -4.96
C ALA A 401 39.53 -68.14 -5.95
N LYS A 402 39.62 -67.61 -7.19
CA LYS A 402 40.58 -68.10 -8.20
C LYS A 402 42.02 -67.93 -7.74
N ALA A 403 42.38 -66.79 -7.16
CA ALA A 403 43.72 -66.54 -6.64
C ALA A 403 44.08 -67.50 -5.49
N LYS A 404 43.12 -67.79 -4.60
CA LYS A 404 43.29 -68.78 -3.53
C LYS A 404 43.48 -70.19 -4.08
N GLU A 405 42.72 -70.57 -5.10
CA GLU A 405 42.83 -71.88 -5.75
C GLU A 405 44.20 -72.06 -6.43
N GLU A 406 44.67 -71.05 -7.17
CA GLU A 406 46.00 -71.04 -7.79
C GLU A 406 47.13 -71.11 -6.75
N ALA A 407 47.00 -70.39 -5.62
CA ALA A 407 47.96 -70.44 -4.53
C ALA A 407 48.02 -71.83 -3.87
N ILE A 408 46.86 -72.49 -3.68
CA ILE A 408 46.79 -73.86 -3.16
C ILE A 408 47.41 -74.85 -4.15
N ALA A 409 47.15 -74.69 -5.45
CA ALA A 409 47.75 -75.53 -6.49
C ALA A 409 49.27 -75.41 -6.51
N LYS A 410 49.80 -74.18 -6.42
CA LYS A 410 51.23 -73.91 -6.34
C LYS A 410 51.86 -74.51 -5.08
N ALA A 411 51.23 -74.33 -3.92
CA ALA A 411 51.72 -74.90 -2.66
C ALA A 411 51.74 -76.44 -2.67
N ARG A 412 50.77 -77.09 -3.31
CA ARG A 412 50.76 -78.55 -3.51
C ARG A 412 51.89 -79.00 -4.43
N ALA A 413 52.13 -78.28 -5.52
CA ALA A 413 53.23 -78.59 -6.44
C ALA A 413 54.61 -78.45 -5.75
N ASP A 414 54.80 -77.38 -4.98
CA ASP A 414 56.03 -77.14 -4.22
C ASP A 414 56.25 -78.21 -3.14
N ALA A 415 55.18 -78.63 -2.44
CA ALA A 415 55.24 -79.70 -1.45
C ALA A 415 55.56 -81.07 -2.10
N GLU A 416 54.99 -81.36 -3.26
CA GLU A 416 55.27 -82.59 -4.00
C GLU A 416 56.72 -82.60 -4.53
N ALA A 417 57.22 -81.47 -5.00
CA ALA A 417 58.62 -81.31 -5.40
C ALA A 417 59.58 -81.52 -4.22
N LYS A 418 59.24 -80.98 -3.04
CA LYS A 418 60.02 -81.17 -1.81
C LYS A 418 60.04 -82.63 -1.35
N LEU A 419 58.89 -83.32 -1.39
CA LEU A 419 58.81 -84.76 -1.09
C LEU A 419 59.64 -85.60 -2.05
N LYS A 420 59.63 -85.28 -3.36
CA LYS A 420 60.48 -85.96 -4.36
C LYS A 420 61.97 -85.69 -4.11
N ALA A 421 62.35 -84.47 -3.73
CA ALA A 421 63.72 -84.11 -3.38
C ALA A 421 64.20 -84.84 -2.12
N ASP A 422 63.37 -84.89 -1.06
CA ASP A 422 63.69 -85.59 0.18
C ASP A 422 63.77 -87.12 -0.03
N ALA A 423 62.91 -87.69 -0.89
CA ALA A 423 62.99 -89.09 -1.29
C ALA A 423 64.27 -89.39 -2.07
N ALA A 424 64.68 -88.51 -2.99
CA ALA A 424 65.94 -88.63 -3.72
C ALA A 424 67.16 -88.50 -2.79
N ALA A 425 67.13 -87.57 -1.82
CA ALA A 425 68.17 -87.41 -0.82
C ALA A 425 68.29 -88.64 0.10
N LYS A 426 67.15 -89.20 0.55
CA LYS A 426 67.14 -90.45 1.32
C LYS A 426 67.64 -91.65 0.52
N ALA A 427 67.30 -91.73 -0.77
CA ALA A 427 67.83 -92.78 -1.65
C ALA A 427 69.36 -92.66 -1.80
N LYS A 428 69.87 -91.43 -1.96
CA LYS A 428 71.30 -91.14 -2.08
C LYS A 428 72.06 -91.44 -0.77
N ALA A 429 71.49 -91.08 0.38
CA ALA A 429 72.02 -91.41 1.69
C ALA A 429 72.01 -92.93 1.97
N ALA A 430 70.97 -93.64 1.54
CA ALA A 430 70.90 -95.10 1.64
C ALA A 430 71.97 -95.79 0.76
N THR A 431 72.27 -95.25 -0.43
CA THR A 431 73.37 -95.76 -1.27
C THR A 431 74.75 -95.48 -0.67
N GLU A 432 74.97 -94.30 -0.07
CA GLU A 432 76.22 -93.98 0.62
C GLU A 432 76.40 -94.79 1.91
N ALA A 433 75.33 -95.05 2.66
CA ALA A 433 75.37 -95.90 3.84
C ALA A 433 75.71 -97.36 3.46
N LYS A 434 75.11 -97.89 2.38
CA LYS A 434 75.48 -99.20 1.84
C LYS A 434 76.94 -99.26 1.37
N ALA A 435 77.47 -98.17 0.80
CA ALA A 435 78.88 -98.08 0.40
C ALA A 435 79.83 -98.03 1.61
N LYS A 436 79.46 -97.31 2.68
CA LYS A 436 80.24 -97.27 3.94
C LYS A 436 80.27 -98.63 4.65
N VAL A 437 79.13 -99.31 4.74
CA VAL A 437 79.06 -100.67 5.31
C VAL A 437 79.92 -101.65 4.50
N LYS A 438 79.91 -101.55 3.17
CA LYS A 438 80.76 -102.36 2.30
C LYS A 438 82.25 -102.06 2.50
N ALA A 439 82.63 -100.79 2.60
CA ALA A 439 84.02 -100.38 2.87
C ALA A 439 84.51 -100.81 4.26
N GLU A 440 83.63 -100.78 5.27
CA GLU A 440 83.95 -101.25 6.63
C GLU A 440 84.12 -102.77 6.68
N GLN A 441 83.32 -103.54 5.93
CA GLN A 441 83.51 -104.99 5.77
C GLN A 441 84.81 -105.34 5.01
N GLU A 442 85.16 -104.58 3.97
CA GLU A 442 86.43 -104.75 3.24
C GLU A 442 87.64 -104.36 4.09
N ALA A 443 87.54 -103.33 4.94
CA ALA A 443 88.59 -102.96 5.89
C ALA A 443 88.77 -104.01 7.00
N LYS A 444 87.68 -104.60 7.49
CA LYS A 444 87.73 -105.69 8.48
C LYS A 444 88.37 -106.94 7.88
N ALA A 445 88.03 -107.30 6.65
CA ALA A 445 88.64 -108.41 5.92
C ALA A 445 90.15 -108.18 5.66
N LYS A 446 90.56 -106.93 5.42
CA LYS A 446 91.97 -106.56 5.22
C LYS A 446 92.76 -106.61 6.53
N ALA A 447 92.17 -106.17 7.65
CA ALA A 447 92.77 -106.27 8.98
C ALA A 447 92.92 -107.73 9.47
N GLU A 448 91.94 -108.59 9.17
CA GLU A 448 92.04 -110.04 9.44
C GLU A 448 93.12 -110.73 8.60
N ALA A 449 93.29 -110.32 7.34
CA ALA A 449 94.35 -110.82 6.46
C ALA A 449 95.75 -110.36 6.91
N GLU A 450 95.88 -109.15 7.46
CA GLU A 450 97.14 -108.59 7.96
C GLU A 450 97.55 -109.23 9.30
N ALA A 451 96.59 -109.49 10.19
CA ALA A 451 96.83 -110.23 11.43
C ALA A 451 97.26 -111.71 11.20
N LEU A 452 96.73 -112.35 10.14
CA LEU A 452 97.14 -113.70 9.73
C LEU A 452 98.52 -113.73 9.06
N ALA A 453 98.95 -112.64 8.42
CA ALA A 453 100.28 -112.52 7.84
C ALA A 453 101.37 -112.26 8.90
N GLU A 454 101.04 -111.58 10.01
CA GLU A 454 101.96 -111.31 11.12
C GLU A 454 102.25 -112.55 11.97
N ILE A 455 101.27 -113.47 12.13
CA ILE A 455 101.46 -114.77 12.80
C ILE A 455 102.34 -115.73 11.97
N ALA A 456 102.39 -115.58 10.64
CA ALA A 456 103.19 -116.42 9.76
C ALA A 456 104.69 -116.03 9.71
N ALA A 457 105.08 -114.89 10.31
CA ALA A 457 106.40 -114.30 10.17
C ALA A 457 107.21 -114.29 11.49
N ARG A 458 107.59 -115.50 11.94
CA ARG A 458 108.90 -115.82 12.57
C ARG A 458 109.12 -115.53 14.08
N PRO A 459 110.13 -116.17 14.71
CA PRO A 459 110.71 -117.53 14.52
C PRO A 459 110.86 -118.33 15.86
N PRO A 460 111.16 -119.66 15.82
CA PRO A 460 110.94 -120.60 16.93
C PRO A 460 112.17 -120.83 17.83
N ILE A 461 111.96 -120.99 19.15
CA ILE A 461 112.96 -121.56 20.10
C ILE A 461 112.27 -122.45 21.15
N VAL A 462 112.90 -123.59 21.43
CA VAL A 462 112.53 -124.77 22.24
C VAL A 462 113.23 -124.66 23.63
N ARG A 463 112.69 -124.97 24.82
CA ARG A 463 112.45 -126.31 25.42
C ARG A 463 111.99 -126.24 26.91
N ARG A 464 111.22 -127.26 27.34
CA ARG A 464 111.20 -128.01 28.63
C ARG A 464 110.25 -127.63 29.81
N GLU A 465 109.18 -128.44 29.89
CA GLU A 465 108.36 -129.02 31.00
C GLU A 465 108.53 -128.62 32.49
N VAL A 466 107.38 -128.40 33.17
CA VAL A 466 106.99 -129.02 34.46
C VAL A 466 105.47 -129.30 34.48
N PHE A 467 105.11 -130.47 35.03
CA PHE A 467 103.77 -131.07 35.24
C PHE A 467 102.75 -130.24 36.05
N ALA A 468 101.45 -130.38 35.75
CA ALA A 468 100.40 -130.83 36.71
C ALA A 468 99.01 -131.06 36.03
N ALA A 469 98.56 -132.32 36.08
CA ALA A 469 97.20 -132.92 36.09
C ALA A 469 95.90 -132.15 35.66
N VAL A 470 95.20 -132.66 34.62
CA VAL A 470 93.87 -133.36 34.56
C VAL A 470 92.92 -133.18 35.78
N PRO A 471 91.55 -133.06 35.69
CA PRO A 471 90.62 -133.87 34.86
C PRO A 471 89.39 -133.21 34.16
N GLU A 472 89.04 -133.74 32.97
CA GLU A 472 87.77 -134.36 32.47
C GLU A 472 86.38 -134.12 33.13
N PRO A 473 85.20 -134.48 32.52
CA PRO A 473 84.80 -134.63 31.08
C PRO A 473 83.32 -134.21 30.72
N TRP A 474 82.93 -134.35 29.42
CA TRP A 474 81.57 -134.37 28.78
C TRP A 474 80.83 -133.01 28.55
N GLN A 475 79.92 -132.77 27.58
CA GLN A 475 79.15 -133.60 26.63
C GLN A 475 78.48 -132.70 25.55
N THR A 476 78.16 -133.30 24.39
CA THR A 476 77.31 -132.84 23.29
C THR A 476 75.86 -132.52 23.70
N ILE A 477 75.22 -131.44 23.17
CA ILE A 477 73.74 -131.35 23.00
C ILE A 477 73.35 -130.53 21.74
N GLU A 478 72.35 -131.06 21.05
CA GLU A 478 71.59 -130.62 19.85
C GLU A 478 70.60 -129.43 20.05
N PRO A 479 69.92 -128.94 18.99
CA PRO A 479 69.20 -127.66 19.00
C PRO A 479 67.73 -127.76 19.45
N ARG A 480 67.18 -126.68 20.01
CA ARG A 480 65.73 -126.53 20.25
C ARG A 480 65.24 -125.09 20.01
N GLU A 481 64.12 -125.02 19.28
CA GLU A 481 63.25 -123.86 19.11
C GLU A 481 62.71 -123.32 20.44
N VAL A 482 62.54 -121.99 20.56
CA VAL A 482 61.52 -121.37 21.44
C VAL A 482 60.92 -120.10 20.82
N ILE A 483 59.64 -120.28 20.49
CA ILE A 483 58.45 -119.41 20.34
C ILE A 483 58.37 -118.07 21.12
N ILE A 484 57.93 -117.02 20.40
CA ILE A 484 57.03 -115.87 20.70
C ILE A 484 57.23 -114.97 21.94
N ARG A 485 57.35 -113.65 21.70
CA ARG A 485 56.57 -112.61 22.42
C ARG A 485 56.26 -111.40 21.54
N THR A 486 54.99 -111.25 21.17
CA THR A 486 54.34 -110.01 20.74
C THR A 486 53.95 -109.19 21.96
N GLU A 487 54.35 -107.92 22.01
CA GLU A 487 53.62 -106.89 22.76
C GLU A 487 53.26 -105.74 21.81
N ILE A 488 51.95 -105.66 21.55
CA ILE A 488 51.27 -104.48 21.01
C ILE A 488 51.00 -103.57 22.20
N LYS A 489 51.33 -102.28 22.09
CA LYS A 489 50.77 -101.24 22.96
C LYS A 489 50.23 -100.11 22.10
N ASP A 490 48.91 -100.11 21.98
CA ASP A 490 48.12 -99.12 21.26
C ASP A 490 47.80 -97.91 22.18
N LYS A 491 47.87 -96.72 21.56
CA LYS A 491 47.10 -95.47 21.77
C LYS A 491 46.91 -94.85 23.17
N LYS A 492 47.23 -93.54 23.23
CA LYS A 492 46.20 -92.49 23.15
C LYS A 492 46.78 -91.19 22.57
#